data_AF-A0A8T8X9T8-F1
#
_entry.id   AF-A0A8T8X9T8-F1
#
_cell.length_a   1.000
_cell.length_b   1.000
_cell.length_c   1.000
_cell.angle_alpha   90.00
_cell.angle_beta   90.00
_cell.angle_gamma   90.00
#
_symmetry.space_group_name_H-M   'P 1'
#
loop_
_entity.id
_entity.type
_entity.pdbx_description
1 polymer ?
#
loop_
_entity_poly.entity_id
_entity_poly.type
_entity_poly.pdbx_seq_one_letter_code
_entity_poly.pdbx_strand_id
1 'polypeptide(L)'
;MFIPYNPTEMQPGKSRRPVHALVAARAAQRRQQHQSSRFQRGLSTFVVEPAADPTNRDDHPDQDRRRRAVQRISDRRPPSLSPIGTGRFYPLATPASKGPCTARALSYYFDILLPHDSQVLSHAPAQRRTYGSVFLHWSAHHDMMLHGLAVFALCNLESQAEDLSPASAQLHAAALYHRGRLLAEIQHTLATGHVTDLLISALTLLITVDDYLTNVAYSRAHTAGFEAVIRARGGEAQVGSSVPAISQDLRMAANVARSLLRPDLPQGFATLLTHNRITGASLALLASFHDWHDRYLLVDDPSHIPVWRYTAAHPLNPVEKCIFVALLCLADDVSHMGLHPAAVIFRQPRKRAEMLWAVPNLWTDAVLRDCVVWLWMVITTPRNPGLTPLRVQRGLWDRIRKEVSGDLRAWEWAEVERVLRGFVFDGRRAGVWEGTFGRMVRGDGGVEG
;
A
#
# COMPACT_ATOMS: atom_id res chain seq x y z
N MET A 1 -20.29 5.32 11.32
CA MET A 1 -21.44 5.37 10.39
C MET A 1 -20.96 4.73 9.09
N PHE A 2 -21.43 3.52 8.78
CA PHE A 2 -21.02 2.80 7.55
C PHE A 2 -21.91 3.25 6.39
N ILE A 3 -21.30 3.64 5.28
CA ILE A 3 -22.02 4.04 4.06
C ILE A 3 -22.34 2.78 3.24
N PRO A 4 -23.59 2.54 2.83
CA PRO A 4 -23.94 1.41 1.97
C PRO A 4 -23.37 1.59 0.55
N TYR A 5 -22.87 0.49 -0.03
CA TYR A 5 -22.19 0.45 -1.32
C TYR A 5 -23.10 0.01 -2.47
N ASN A 6 -22.87 0.59 -3.66
CA ASN A 6 -23.54 0.24 -4.92
C ASN A 6 -22.47 -0.30 -5.92
N PRO A 7 -22.60 -1.53 -6.45
CA PRO A 7 -21.51 -2.28 -7.09
C PRO A 7 -21.05 -1.85 -8.49
N THR A 8 -21.45 -0.67 -8.98
CA THR A 8 -21.30 -0.31 -10.41
C THR A 8 -20.03 0.46 -10.79
N GLU A 9 -19.10 0.75 -9.89
CA GLU A 9 -17.95 1.64 -10.15
C GLU A 9 -16.55 0.96 -10.25
N MET A 10 -16.47 -0.35 -10.49
CA MET A 10 -15.17 -0.99 -10.76
C MET A 10 -14.77 -0.85 -12.24
N GLN A 11 -13.83 0.05 -12.55
CA GLN A 11 -13.18 0.10 -13.87
C GLN A 11 -12.11 -1.00 -13.99
N PRO A 12 -12.18 -1.87 -15.02
CA PRO A 12 -11.18 -2.89 -15.26
C PRO A 12 -9.96 -2.26 -15.93
N GLY A 13 -8.81 -2.21 -15.25
CA GLY A 13 -7.56 -1.80 -15.92
C GLY A 13 -6.42 -1.22 -15.08
N LYS A 14 -6.55 -1.06 -13.76
CA LYS A 14 -5.45 -0.54 -12.93
C LYS A 14 -4.55 -1.66 -12.42
N SER A 15 -3.24 -1.50 -12.63
CA SER A 15 -2.19 -2.47 -12.33
C SER A 15 -2.23 -2.95 -10.87
N ARG A 16 -2.29 -4.27 -10.69
CA ARG A 16 -2.25 -4.96 -9.39
C ARG A 16 -0.84 -4.85 -8.80
N ARG A 17 -0.67 -4.24 -7.62
CA ARG A 17 0.58 -4.36 -6.85
C ARG A 17 0.60 -5.74 -6.19
N PRO A 18 1.67 -6.55 -6.35
CA PRO A 18 1.77 -7.84 -5.66
C PRO A 18 1.95 -7.63 -4.16
N VAL A 19 1.28 -8.44 -3.36
CA VAL A 19 1.41 -8.47 -1.89
C VAL A 19 2.88 -8.72 -1.52
N HIS A 20 3.56 -7.67 -1.08
CA HIS A 20 5.00 -7.64 -0.84
C HIS A 20 5.49 -8.65 0.21
N ALA A 21 4.61 -9.21 1.04
CA ALA A 21 4.97 -10.22 2.04
C ALA A 21 5.43 -11.55 1.42
N LEU A 22 4.79 -12.01 0.34
CA LEU A 22 5.10 -13.30 -0.29
C LEU A 22 6.36 -13.22 -1.17
N VAL A 23 6.60 -12.06 -1.78
CA VAL A 23 7.84 -11.74 -2.52
C VAL A 23 9.01 -11.57 -1.55
N ALA A 24 8.82 -10.86 -0.43
CA ALA A 24 9.83 -10.69 0.61
C ALA A 24 10.21 -12.02 1.27
N ALA A 25 9.23 -12.90 1.54
CA ALA A 25 9.48 -14.24 2.08
C ALA A 25 10.23 -15.14 1.08
N ARG A 26 9.86 -15.12 -0.21
CA ARG A 26 10.62 -15.84 -1.27
C ARG A 26 12.03 -15.28 -1.46
N ALA A 27 12.22 -13.97 -1.35
CA ALA A 27 13.54 -13.34 -1.39
C ALA A 27 14.39 -13.70 -0.16
N ALA A 28 13.78 -13.82 1.02
CA ALA A 28 14.43 -14.27 2.25
C ALA A 28 14.80 -15.77 2.20
N GLN A 29 13.93 -16.63 1.67
CA GLN A 29 14.23 -18.04 1.41
C GLN A 29 15.40 -18.22 0.42
N ARG A 30 15.45 -17.43 -0.66
CA ARG A 30 16.57 -17.43 -1.61
C ARG A 30 17.87 -16.97 -0.95
N ARG A 31 17.82 -16.02 -0.01
CA ARG A 31 19.01 -15.57 0.76
C ARG A 31 19.49 -16.62 1.75
N GLN A 32 18.60 -17.39 2.38
CA GLN A 32 18.98 -18.49 3.27
C GLN A 32 19.59 -19.69 2.51
N GLN A 33 19.23 -19.88 1.23
CA GLN A 33 19.86 -20.90 0.37
C GLN A 33 21.30 -20.54 -0.08
N HIS A 34 21.81 -19.33 0.23
CA HIS A 34 23.14 -18.87 -0.17
C HIS A 34 24.22 -18.93 0.91
N GLN A 35 23.96 -19.53 2.08
CA GLN A 35 25.02 -19.85 3.05
C GLN A 35 25.41 -21.33 2.99
N SER A 36 26.28 -21.67 2.04
CA SER A 36 27.51 -22.47 2.21
C SER A 36 27.91 -23.19 0.91
N SER A 37 29.18 -22.99 0.56
CA SER A 37 29.87 -23.49 -0.60
C SER A 37 30.30 -24.95 -0.42
N ARG A 38 30.13 -25.78 -1.45
CA ARG A 38 30.72 -27.13 -1.62
C ARG A 38 29.96 -28.34 -1.05
N PHE A 39 28.64 -28.40 -1.19
CA PHE A 39 27.97 -29.70 -1.30
C PHE A 39 27.47 -29.94 -2.73
N GLN A 40 28.43 -30.39 -3.55
CA GLN A 40 28.24 -31.38 -4.62
C GLN A 40 27.51 -30.89 -5.88
N ARG A 41 28.23 -30.24 -6.82
CA ARG A 41 28.82 -30.94 -7.98
C ARG A 41 27.88 -32.01 -8.55
N GLY A 42 26.94 -31.58 -9.38
CA GLY A 42 26.13 -32.45 -10.23
C GLY A 42 25.51 -31.71 -11.42
N LEU A 43 26.03 -30.52 -11.75
CA LEU A 43 25.59 -29.71 -12.88
C LEU A 43 26.81 -29.34 -13.73
N SER A 44 27.36 -30.34 -14.41
CA SER A 44 28.26 -30.18 -15.55
C SER A 44 27.75 -31.08 -16.67
N THR A 45 26.87 -30.51 -17.47
CA THR A 45 26.80 -30.60 -18.94
C THR A 45 27.49 -31.81 -19.61
N PHE A 46 26.63 -32.70 -20.13
CA PHE A 46 26.68 -33.33 -21.45
C PHE A 46 28.02 -33.32 -22.21
N VAL A 47 28.67 -34.50 -22.30
CA VAL A 47 29.28 -35.01 -23.55
C VAL A 47 29.13 -36.56 -23.61
N VAL A 48 28.68 -36.95 -24.80
CA VAL A 48 28.53 -38.22 -25.55
C VAL A 48 29.54 -39.38 -25.32
N GLU A 49 28.94 -40.60 -25.30
CA GLU A 49 29.36 -41.99 -25.63
C GLU A 49 30.70 -42.62 -25.19
N PRO A 50 30.71 -43.96 -24.97
CA PRO A 50 31.81 -44.82 -25.38
C PRO A 50 31.46 -45.69 -26.60
N ALA A 51 32.42 -45.78 -27.52
CA ALA A 51 32.41 -46.67 -28.68
C ALA A 51 32.64 -48.15 -28.33
N ALA A 52 32.01 -49.02 -29.13
CA ALA A 52 32.34 -50.40 -29.54
C ALA A 52 32.68 -51.49 -28.50
N ASP A 53 32.01 -52.64 -28.61
CA ASP A 53 32.66 -53.85 -29.16
C ASP A 53 31.61 -54.84 -29.75
N PRO A 54 31.99 -55.71 -30.72
CA PRO A 54 31.11 -56.27 -31.74
C PRO A 54 30.47 -57.61 -31.32
N THR A 55 29.31 -57.93 -31.88
CA THR A 55 29.17 -59.03 -32.88
C THR A 55 27.71 -59.31 -33.20
N ASN A 56 27.47 -59.41 -34.52
CA ASN A 56 26.46 -60.21 -35.22
C ASN A 56 24.96 -59.92 -34.99
N ARG A 57 24.09 -59.98 -36.01
CA ARG A 57 24.14 -59.89 -37.47
C ARG A 57 22.68 -60.12 -37.91
N ASP A 58 22.32 -59.52 -39.04
CA ASP A 58 21.24 -59.94 -39.95
C ASP A 58 19.78 -59.74 -39.45
N ASP A 59 18.79 -59.31 -40.23
CA ASP A 59 18.77 -58.75 -41.59
C ASP A 59 17.36 -58.18 -41.87
N HIS A 60 17.33 -57.30 -42.87
CA HIS A 60 16.23 -56.97 -43.80
C HIS A 60 15.12 -55.92 -43.53
N PRO A 61 14.71 -55.17 -44.60
CA PRO A 61 13.86 -53.98 -44.53
C PRO A 61 12.48 -54.19 -45.20
N ASP A 62 11.75 -53.08 -45.37
CA ASP A 62 10.51 -52.86 -46.14
C ASP A 62 9.16 -53.04 -45.42
N GLN A 63 8.50 -51.93 -45.08
CA GLN A 63 7.31 -51.43 -45.81
C GLN A 63 6.56 -50.29 -45.09
N ASP A 64 6.25 -49.28 -45.91
CA ASP A 64 5.04 -48.45 -45.95
C ASP A 64 4.61 -47.50 -44.81
N ARG A 65 4.81 -46.21 -45.14
CA ARG A 65 3.74 -45.19 -45.30
C ARG A 65 2.46 -45.42 -44.49
N ARG A 66 2.30 -44.66 -43.40
CA ARG A 66 1.01 -44.03 -43.04
C ARG A 66 1.21 -42.79 -42.15
N ARG A 67 0.76 -41.67 -42.69
CA ARG A 67 0.56 -40.33 -42.11
C ARG A 67 0.41 -40.32 -40.57
N ARG A 68 1.31 -39.62 -39.85
CA ARG A 68 0.98 -38.99 -38.56
C ARG A 68 1.70 -37.64 -38.43
N ALA A 69 0.91 -36.66 -38.01
CA ALA A 69 1.28 -35.26 -37.83
C ALA A 69 2.40 -35.09 -36.80
N VAL A 70 3.26 -34.13 -37.07
CA VAL A 70 4.31 -33.63 -36.18
C VAL A 70 3.66 -33.17 -34.86
N GLN A 71 3.76 -34.00 -33.81
CA GLN A 71 3.53 -33.55 -32.44
C GLN A 71 4.74 -32.72 -32.01
N ARG A 72 4.58 -31.39 -32.07
CA ARG A 72 5.43 -30.46 -31.33
C ARG A 72 5.30 -30.78 -29.84
N ILE A 73 6.44 -31.01 -29.20
CA ILE A 73 6.58 -31.10 -27.75
C ILE A 73 6.14 -29.75 -27.18
N SER A 74 4.91 -29.71 -26.67
CA SER A 74 4.35 -28.57 -25.93
C SER A 74 4.33 -28.93 -24.45
N ASP A 75 4.71 -27.95 -23.63
CA ASP A 75 4.31 -27.77 -22.23
C ASP A 75 4.84 -28.76 -21.19
N ARG A 76 6.07 -28.50 -20.70
CA ARG A 76 6.38 -28.77 -19.28
C ARG A 76 5.76 -27.67 -18.41
N ARG A 77 4.46 -27.77 -18.14
CA ARG A 77 3.84 -27.09 -16.98
C ARG A 77 4.39 -27.70 -15.68
N PRO A 78 4.70 -26.91 -14.64
CA PRO A 78 4.88 -27.46 -13.30
C PRO A 78 3.56 -28.11 -12.84
N PRO A 79 3.62 -29.19 -12.03
CA PRO A 79 2.43 -29.94 -11.65
C PRO A 79 1.49 -29.03 -10.85
N SER A 80 0.27 -28.88 -11.36
CA SER A 80 -0.83 -28.31 -10.61
C SER A 80 -1.14 -29.24 -9.44
N LEU A 81 -0.77 -28.85 -8.22
CA LEU A 81 -1.24 -29.51 -7.02
C LEU A 81 -2.75 -29.26 -6.89
N SER A 82 -3.55 -30.21 -7.35
CA SER A 82 -4.98 -30.24 -7.04
C SER A 82 -5.16 -30.36 -5.52
N PRO A 83 -6.04 -29.57 -4.88
CA PRO A 83 -6.26 -29.67 -3.43
C PRO A 83 -6.76 -31.07 -3.06
N ILE A 84 -6.23 -31.62 -1.97
CA ILE A 84 -6.60 -32.96 -1.50
C ILE A 84 -7.97 -32.86 -0.81
N GLY A 85 -9.00 -33.43 -1.44
CA GLY A 85 -10.25 -33.87 -0.80
C GLY A 85 -10.99 -32.85 0.09
N THR A 86 -11.53 -31.80 -0.52
CA THR A 86 -12.21 -30.67 0.16
C THR A 86 -13.42 -31.02 1.05
N GLY A 87 -13.92 -32.27 1.02
CA GLY A 87 -15.05 -32.74 1.83
C GLY A 87 -14.74 -33.86 2.83
N ARG A 88 -13.51 -34.40 2.86
CA ARG A 88 -13.13 -35.49 3.79
C ARG A 88 -12.19 -35.06 4.91
N PHE A 89 -11.44 -33.98 4.73
CA PHE A 89 -10.37 -33.58 5.64
C PHE A 89 -10.69 -32.41 6.57
N TYR A 90 -11.72 -31.62 6.24
CA TYR A 90 -12.11 -30.43 7.00
C TYR A 90 -13.56 -30.55 7.48
N PRO A 91 -13.86 -30.38 8.79
CA PRO A 91 -15.20 -30.46 9.35
C PRO A 91 -16.02 -29.19 9.04
N LEU A 92 -16.11 -28.83 7.77
CA LEU A 92 -16.88 -27.69 7.28
C LEU A 92 -18.23 -28.21 6.82
N ALA A 93 -19.33 -27.68 7.37
CA ALA A 93 -20.68 -28.01 6.90
C ALA A 93 -20.82 -27.58 5.43
N THR A 94 -20.95 -28.57 4.53
CA THR A 94 -21.21 -28.42 3.08
C THR A 94 -20.62 -27.15 2.45
N PRO A 95 -19.28 -27.05 2.29
CA PRO A 95 -18.62 -25.81 1.83
C PRO A 95 -19.08 -25.35 0.44
N ALA A 96 -19.59 -26.24 -0.41
CA ALA A 96 -20.19 -25.89 -1.71
C ALA A 96 -21.48 -25.05 -1.61
N SER A 97 -22.17 -25.07 -0.46
CA SER A 97 -23.39 -24.28 -0.22
C SER A 97 -23.12 -22.85 0.26
N LYS A 98 -21.88 -22.53 0.63
CA LYS A 98 -21.48 -21.26 1.24
C LYS A 98 -20.94 -20.24 0.23
N GLY A 99 -20.94 -20.57 -1.05
CA GLY A 99 -20.56 -19.64 -2.12
C GLY A 99 -19.70 -20.25 -3.23
N PRO A 100 -19.40 -19.46 -4.27
CA PRO A 100 -18.55 -19.88 -5.38
C PRO A 100 -17.12 -20.15 -4.89
N CYS A 101 -16.53 -21.26 -5.36
CA CYS A 101 -15.14 -21.63 -5.07
C CYS A 101 -14.76 -21.78 -3.58
N THR A 102 -15.71 -21.76 -2.63
CA THR A 102 -15.42 -21.79 -1.19
C THR A 102 -14.59 -23.01 -0.79
N ALA A 103 -14.99 -24.20 -1.24
CA ALA A 103 -14.27 -25.45 -0.94
C ALA A 103 -12.81 -25.40 -1.44
N ARG A 104 -12.60 -24.91 -2.67
CA ARG A 104 -11.27 -24.76 -3.26
C ARG A 104 -10.43 -23.74 -2.50
N ALA A 105 -11.04 -22.61 -2.11
CA ALA A 105 -10.37 -21.55 -1.39
C ALA A 105 -9.91 -22.00 0.01
N LEU A 106 -10.79 -22.67 0.77
CA LEU A 106 -10.46 -23.14 2.11
C LEU A 106 -9.44 -24.28 2.10
N SER A 107 -9.51 -25.21 1.15
CA SER A 107 -8.45 -26.20 0.99
C SER A 107 -7.13 -25.55 0.63
N TYR A 108 -7.11 -24.58 -0.28
CA TYR A 108 -5.88 -23.82 -0.57
C TYR A 108 -5.35 -23.08 0.66
N TYR A 109 -6.23 -22.49 1.47
CA TYR A 109 -5.83 -21.83 2.71
C TYR A 109 -5.17 -22.81 3.68
N PHE A 110 -5.83 -23.92 4.01
CA PHE A 110 -5.34 -24.85 5.04
C PHE A 110 -4.19 -25.74 4.56
N ASP A 111 -4.16 -26.13 3.29
CA ASP A 111 -3.13 -27.00 2.73
C ASP A 111 -1.85 -26.23 2.37
N ILE A 112 -1.98 -24.96 1.94
CA ILE A 112 -0.87 -24.18 1.37
C ILE A 112 -0.56 -22.94 2.22
N LEU A 113 -1.52 -22.04 2.41
CA LEU A 113 -1.24 -20.74 3.03
C LEU A 113 -0.95 -20.85 4.53
N LEU A 114 -1.75 -21.59 5.28
CA LEU A 114 -1.61 -21.70 6.74
C LEU A 114 -0.28 -22.31 7.18
N PRO A 115 0.26 -23.36 6.54
CA PRO A 115 1.62 -23.83 6.80
C PRO A 115 2.69 -22.77 6.52
N HIS A 116 2.53 -21.97 5.47
CA HIS A 116 3.43 -20.87 5.15
C HIS A 116 3.35 -19.76 6.19
N ASP A 117 2.15 -19.32 6.56
CA ASP A 117 1.91 -18.30 7.59
C ASP A 117 2.55 -18.75 8.91
N SER A 118 2.31 -19.99 9.33
CA SER A 118 2.91 -20.55 10.54
C SER A 118 4.44 -20.61 10.49
N GLN A 119 5.04 -20.78 9.30
CA GLN A 119 6.50 -20.74 9.14
C GLN A 119 7.04 -19.31 9.25
N VAL A 120 6.36 -18.33 8.65
CA VAL A 120 6.72 -16.90 8.73
C VAL A 120 6.63 -16.41 10.18
N LEU A 121 5.59 -16.84 10.90
CA LEU A 121 5.41 -16.57 12.33
C LEU A 121 6.38 -17.35 13.24
N SER A 122 7.27 -18.17 12.66
CA SER A 122 8.29 -18.95 13.39
C SER A 122 7.71 -19.89 14.46
N HIS A 123 6.52 -20.44 14.22
CA HIS A 123 5.88 -21.35 15.18
C HIS A 123 6.64 -22.66 15.33
N ALA A 124 6.79 -23.09 16.58
CA ALA A 124 7.18 -24.46 16.91
C ALA A 124 6.10 -25.46 16.44
N PRO A 125 6.43 -26.76 16.26
CA PRO A 125 5.48 -27.76 15.76
C PRO A 125 4.16 -27.85 16.56
N ALA A 126 4.22 -27.70 17.89
CA ALA A 126 3.03 -27.68 18.74
C ALA A 126 2.17 -26.43 18.50
N GLN A 127 2.79 -25.25 18.43
CA GLN A 127 2.11 -23.99 18.15
C GLN A 127 1.46 -23.98 16.76
N ARG A 128 2.11 -24.58 15.74
CA ARG A 128 1.54 -24.72 14.40
C ARG A 128 0.21 -25.48 14.39
N ARG A 129 0.13 -26.58 15.17
CA ARG A 129 -1.10 -27.36 15.30
C ARG A 129 -2.19 -26.55 15.98
N THR A 130 -1.85 -25.85 17.06
CA THR A 130 -2.80 -24.99 17.77
C THR A 130 -3.31 -23.85 16.89
N TYR A 131 -2.41 -23.13 16.21
CA TYR A 131 -2.74 -22.08 15.25
C TYR A 131 -3.71 -22.58 14.17
N GLY A 132 -3.38 -23.71 13.52
CA GLY A 132 -4.25 -24.34 12.53
C GLY A 132 -5.62 -24.74 13.09
N SER A 133 -5.66 -25.33 14.29
CA SER A 133 -6.90 -25.77 14.92
C SER A 133 -7.85 -24.61 15.24
N VAL A 134 -7.32 -23.44 15.63
CA VAL A 134 -8.14 -22.27 15.94
C VAL A 134 -8.80 -21.73 14.68
N PHE A 135 -8.05 -21.50 13.61
CA PHE A 135 -8.62 -21.02 12.35
C PHE A 135 -9.58 -22.02 11.71
N LEU A 136 -9.29 -23.32 11.83
CA LEU A 136 -10.22 -24.36 11.39
C LEU A 136 -11.52 -24.32 12.18
N HIS A 137 -11.44 -24.28 13.52
CA HIS A 137 -12.60 -24.17 14.38
C HIS A 137 -13.42 -22.91 14.08
N TRP A 138 -12.77 -21.76 13.97
CA TRP A 138 -13.43 -20.49 13.65
C TRP A 138 -14.12 -20.52 12.28
N SER A 139 -13.45 -21.05 11.26
CA SER A 139 -14.03 -21.15 9.91
C SER A 139 -15.20 -22.15 9.83
N ALA A 140 -15.23 -23.16 10.71
CA ALA A 140 -16.33 -24.13 10.75
C ALA A 140 -17.58 -23.59 11.45
N HIS A 141 -17.42 -22.67 12.41
CA HIS A 141 -18.52 -22.21 13.27
C HIS A 141 -18.93 -20.75 13.01
N HIS A 142 -18.12 -19.97 12.30
CA HIS A 142 -18.38 -18.55 12.07
C HIS A 142 -18.23 -18.20 10.59
N ASP A 143 -19.36 -17.87 9.95
CA ASP A 143 -19.41 -17.49 8.53
C ASP A 143 -18.52 -16.29 8.21
N MET A 144 -18.36 -15.36 9.17
CA MET A 144 -17.42 -14.24 9.07
C MET A 144 -15.98 -14.71 8.82
N MET A 145 -15.48 -15.67 9.58
CA MET A 145 -14.12 -16.21 9.39
C MET A 145 -14.04 -17.11 8.16
N LEU A 146 -15.07 -17.90 7.89
CA LEU A 146 -15.16 -18.71 6.67
C LEU A 146 -14.99 -17.84 5.42
N HIS A 147 -15.78 -16.78 5.30
CA HIS A 147 -15.73 -15.88 4.16
C HIS A 147 -14.42 -15.08 4.13
N GLY A 148 -13.89 -14.67 5.28
CA GLY A 148 -12.60 -13.99 5.40
C GLY A 148 -11.42 -14.81 4.89
N LEU A 149 -11.32 -16.07 5.31
CA LEU A 149 -10.26 -16.98 4.86
C LEU A 149 -10.44 -17.35 3.39
N ALA A 150 -11.69 -17.57 2.95
CA ALA A 150 -11.99 -17.88 1.56
C ALA A 150 -11.58 -16.74 0.62
N VAL A 151 -11.94 -15.49 0.91
CA VAL A 151 -11.54 -14.35 0.06
C VAL A 151 -10.04 -14.14 0.07
N PHE A 152 -9.38 -14.25 1.23
CA PHE A 152 -7.93 -14.13 1.35
C PHE A 152 -7.20 -15.17 0.47
N ALA A 153 -7.66 -16.42 0.50
CA ALA A 153 -7.11 -17.48 -0.34
C ALA A 153 -7.39 -17.28 -1.84
N LEU A 154 -8.58 -16.79 -2.20
CA LEU A 154 -8.93 -16.50 -3.58
C LEU A 154 -8.08 -15.36 -4.17
N CYS A 155 -7.81 -14.30 -3.40
CA CYS A 155 -6.90 -13.24 -3.81
C CYS A 155 -5.48 -13.78 -4.11
N ASN A 156 -4.98 -14.70 -3.28
CA ASN A 156 -3.69 -15.35 -3.52
C ASN A 156 -3.70 -16.25 -4.77
N LEU A 157 -4.77 -17.03 -4.97
CA LEU A 157 -4.93 -17.87 -6.16
C LEU A 157 -5.05 -17.03 -7.45
N GLU A 158 -5.79 -15.91 -7.41
CA GLU A 158 -5.91 -14.98 -8.52
C GLU A 158 -4.56 -14.34 -8.87
N SER A 159 -3.76 -13.97 -7.87
CA SER A 159 -2.43 -13.36 -8.08
C SER A 159 -1.43 -14.30 -8.76
N GLN A 160 -1.67 -15.62 -8.70
CA GLN A 160 -0.84 -16.65 -9.32
C GLN A 160 -1.33 -17.04 -10.72
N ALA A 161 -2.49 -16.53 -11.15
CA ALA A 161 -2.96 -16.72 -12.52
C ALA A 161 -2.27 -15.70 -13.43
N GLU A 162 -1.24 -16.15 -14.17
CA GLU A 162 -0.45 -15.30 -15.07
C GLU A 162 -1.24 -14.78 -16.30
N ASP A 163 -2.41 -15.35 -16.58
CA ASP A 163 -3.24 -15.00 -17.73
C ASP A 163 -4.61 -14.42 -17.35
N LEU A 164 -5.10 -13.48 -18.17
CA LEU A 164 -6.49 -12.98 -18.24
C LEU A 164 -7.49 -14.08 -18.70
N SER A 165 -7.32 -15.30 -18.22
CA SER A 165 -8.18 -16.43 -18.55
C SER A 165 -9.56 -16.29 -17.90
N PRO A 166 -10.61 -16.94 -18.46
CA PRO A 166 -11.92 -17.02 -17.83
C PRO A 166 -11.89 -17.56 -16.39
N ALA A 167 -10.90 -18.40 -16.07
CA ALA A 167 -10.68 -18.92 -14.73
C ALA A 167 -10.23 -17.83 -13.74
N SER A 168 -9.39 -16.86 -14.16
CA SER A 168 -9.02 -15.71 -13.32
C SER A 168 -10.23 -14.81 -13.07
N ALA A 169 -11.09 -14.59 -14.06
CA ALA A 169 -12.32 -13.82 -13.90
C ALA A 169 -13.30 -14.48 -12.91
N GLN A 170 -13.41 -15.81 -12.96
CA GLN A 170 -14.24 -16.58 -12.02
C GLN A 170 -13.71 -16.50 -10.58
N LEU A 171 -12.39 -16.57 -10.39
CA LEU A 171 -11.77 -16.40 -9.06
C LEU A 171 -11.99 -14.98 -8.53
N HIS A 172 -11.86 -13.97 -9.37
CA HIS A 172 -12.11 -12.58 -9.01
C HIS A 172 -13.56 -12.36 -8.58
N ALA A 173 -14.53 -12.85 -9.36
CA ALA A 173 -15.95 -12.77 -9.01
C ALA A 173 -16.27 -13.49 -7.69
N ALA A 174 -15.66 -14.65 -7.45
CA ALA A 174 -15.77 -15.36 -6.19
C ALA A 174 -15.16 -14.59 -5.01
N ALA A 175 -14.03 -13.90 -5.23
CA ALA A 175 -13.40 -13.04 -4.23
C ALA A 175 -14.32 -11.87 -3.86
N LEU A 176 -14.93 -11.19 -4.85
CA LEU A 176 -15.90 -10.12 -4.61
C LEU A 176 -17.14 -10.60 -3.85
N TYR A 177 -17.66 -11.80 -4.16
CA TYR A 177 -18.77 -12.41 -3.43
C TYR A 177 -18.41 -12.61 -1.95
N HIS A 178 -17.29 -13.27 -1.66
CA HIS A 178 -16.88 -13.57 -0.29
C HIS A 178 -16.52 -12.32 0.49
N ARG A 179 -15.93 -11.31 -0.17
CA ARG A 179 -15.72 -9.98 0.42
C ARG A 179 -17.04 -9.34 0.83
N GLY A 180 -18.04 -9.33 -0.05
CA GLY A 180 -19.35 -8.75 0.24
C GLY A 180 -20.03 -9.42 1.43
N ARG A 181 -19.95 -10.76 1.51
CA ARG A 181 -20.46 -11.53 2.66
C ARG A 181 -19.69 -11.22 3.95
N LEU A 182 -18.35 -11.18 3.91
CA LEU A 182 -17.51 -10.81 5.05
C LEU A 182 -17.88 -9.43 5.60
N LEU A 183 -18.05 -8.44 4.71
CA LEU A 183 -18.43 -7.09 5.12
C LEU A 183 -19.80 -7.05 5.80
N ALA A 184 -20.78 -7.79 5.27
CA ALA A 184 -22.11 -7.87 5.87
C ALA A 184 -22.08 -8.50 7.28
N GLU A 185 -21.34 -9.58 7.48
CA GLU A 185 -21.17 -10.23 8.79
C GLU A 185 -20.45 -9.31 9.80
N ILE A 186 -19.42 -8.59 9.35
CA ILE A 186 -18.71 -7.59 10.18
C ILE A 186 -19.66 -6.46 10.59
N GLN A 187 -20.46 -5.93 9.66
CA GLN A 187 -21.43 -4.88 9.96
C GLN A 187 -22.49 -5.35 10.95
N HIS A 188 -23.02 -6.56 10.76
CA HIS A 188 -23.96 -7.16 11.69
C HIS A 188 -23.36 -7.32 13.09
N THR A 189 -22.14 -7.87 13.18
CA THR A 189 -21.43 -8.05 14.46
C THR A 189 -21.16 -6.72 15.14
N LEU A 190 -20.70 -5.70 14.41
CA LEU A 190 -20.48 -4.35 14.95
C LEU A 190 -21.77 -3.72 15.48
N ALA A 191 -22.91 -3.97 14.85
CA ALA A 191 -24.21 -3.47 15.32
C ALA A 191 -24.63 -4.09 16.67
N THR A 192 -24.16 -5.30 16.99
CA THR A 192 -24.40 -5.91 18.32
C THR A 192 -23.59 -5.27 19.44
N GLY A 193 -22.59 -4.44 19.13
CA GLY A 193 -21.69 -3.81 20.10
C GLY A 193 -20.69 -4.75 20.78
N HIS A 194 -20.71 -6.05 20.49
CA HIS A 194 -19.82 -7.03 21.10
C HIS A 194 -18.51 -7.16 20.31
N VAL A 195 -17.42 -6.65 20.87
CA VAL A 195 -16.09 -6.74 20.26
C VAL A 195 -15.35 -7.97 20.76
N THR A 196 -15.07 -8.90 19.84
CA THR A 196 -14.37 -10.17 20.10
C THR A 196 -13.08 -10.26 19.28
N ASP A 197 -12.18 -11.17 19.68
CA ASP A 197 -10.97 -11.45 18.89
C ASP A 197 -11.29 -12.03 17.51
N LEU A 198 -12.44 -12.69 17.37
CA LEU A 198 -12.99 -13.15 16.08
C LEU A 198 -13.27 -11.95 15.15
N LEU A 199 -13.93 -10.90 15.67
CA LEU A 199 -14.21 -9.68 14.91
C LEU A 199 -12.91 -8.96 14.51
N ILE A 200 -11.94 -8.88 15.43
CA ILE A 200 -10.63 -8.26 15.14
C ILE A 200 -9.92 -9.04 14.03
N SER A 201 -9.88 -10.38 14.11
CA SER A 201 -9.29 -11.23 13.07
C SER A 201 -9.99 -11.06 11.72
N ALA A 202 -11.32 -10.97 11.70
CA ALA A 202 -12.08 -10.75 10.48
C ALA A 202 -11.79 -9.38 9.85
N LEU A 203 -11.69 -8.33 10.67
CA LEU A 203 -11.31 -6.99 10.22
C LEU A 203 -9.89 -6.99 9.64
N THR A 204 -8.93 -7.67 10.26
CA THR A 204 -7.56 -7.76 9.71
C THR A 204 -7.52 -8.44 8.34
N LEU A 205 -8.35 -9.47 8.14
CA LEU A 205 -8.50 -10.13 6.84
C LEU A 205 -9.14 -9.20 5.81
N LEU A 206 -10.23 -8.50 6.17
CA LEU A 206 -10.91 -7.56 5.28
C LEU A 206 -9.96 -6.44 4.83
N ILE A 207 -9.19 -5.85 5.75
CA ILE A 207 -8.24 -4.77 5.46
C ILE A 207 -7.19 -5.23 4.44
N THR A 208 -6.63 -6.43 4.65
CA THR A 208 -5.59 -6.99 3.77
C THR A 208 -6.15 -7.31 2.39
N VAL A 209 -7.38 -7.81 2.32
CA VAL A 209 -8.10 -8.10 1.08
C VAL A 209 -8.44 -6.81 0.33
N ASP A 210 -8.87 -5.77 1.04
CA ASP A 210 -9.19 -4.47 0.45
C ASP A 210 -7.97 -3.77 -0.11
N ASP A 211 -6.83 -3.87 0.57
CA ASP A 211 -5.55 -3.41 0.04
C ASP A 211 -5.20 -4.12 -1.28
N TYR A 212 -5.28 -5.45 -1.31
CA TYR A 212 -5.02 -6.24 -2.53
C TYR A 212 -5.97 -5.88 -3.68
N LEU A 213 -7.26 -5.73 -3.40
CA LEU A 213 -8.27 -5.37 -4.40
C LEU A 213 -8.23 -3.88 -4.79
N THR A 214 -7.29 -3.10 -4.27
CA THR A 214 -7.15 -1.66 -4.50
C THR A 214 -8.37 -0.84 -4.06
N ASN A 215 -9.13 -1.33 -3.09
CA ASN A 215 -10.23 -0.62 -2.44
C ASN A 215 -9.69 0.38 -1.39
N VAL A 216 -8.65 1.15 -1.75
CA VAL A 216 -7.86 2.01 -0.85
C VAL A 216 -8.71 3.16 -0.25
N ALA A 217 -9.77 3.56 -0.94
CA ALA A 217 -10.74 4.53 -0.42
C ALA A 217 -11.47 4.01 0.83
N TYR A 218 -11.68 2.69 0.93
CA TYR A 218 -12.30 2.06 2.09
C TYR A 218 -11.30 1.82 3.22
N SER A 219 -10.08 1.35 2.92
CA SER A 219 -9.04 1.13 3.94
C SER A 219 -8.78 2.39 4.77
N ARG A 220 -8.66 3.57 4.16
CA ARG A 220 -8.43 4.83 4.90
C ARG A 220 -9.59 5.20 5.85
N ALA A 221 -10.84 4.96 5.46
CA ALA A 221 -12.02 5.17 6.33
C ALA A 221 -12.08 4.17 7.49
N HIS A 222 -11.47 2.99 7.35
CA HIS A 222 -11.44 1.96 8.38
C HIS A 222 -10.44 2.25 9.52
N THR A 223 -9.47 3.15 9.37
CA THR A 223 -8.46 3.42 10.41
C THR A 223 -9.07 3.83 11.75
N ALA A 224 -9.94 4.85 11.76
CA ALA A 224 -10.59 5.32 12.97
C ALA A 224 -11.55 4.26 13.55
N GLY A 225 -12.22 3.50 12.68
CA GLY A 225 -13.13 2.41 13.07
C GLY A 225 -12.37 1.22 13.68
N PHE A 226 -11.27 0.81 13.08
CA PHE A 226 -10.42 -0.28 13.57
C PHE A 226 -9.82 0.07 14.92
N GLU A 227 -9.29 1.28 15.10
CA GLU A 227 -8.81 1.73 16.41
C GLU A 227 -9.93 1.86 17.44
N ALA A 228 -11.15 2.22 17.03
CA ALA A 228 -12.30 2.22 17.94
C ALA A 228 -12.67 0.80 18.40
N VAL A 229 -12.60 -0.19 17.52
CA VAL A 229 -12.79 -1.60 17.86
C VAL A 229 -11.72 -2.08 18.84
N ILE A 230 -10.43 -1.79 18.59
CA ILE A 230 -9.36 -2.16 19.53
C ILE A 230 -9.54 -1.49 20.89
N ARG A 231 -9.94 -0.21 20.94
CA ARG A 231 -10.26 0.46 22.21
C ARG A 231 -11.45 -0.18 22.93
N ALA A 232 -12.52 -0.49 22.20
CA ALA A 232 -13.69 -1.17 22.74
C ALA A 232 -13.38 -2.58 23.27
N ARG A 233 -12.36 -3.25 22.72
CA ARG A 233 -11.82 -4.51 23.26
C ARG A 233 -11.13 -4.35 24.61
N GLY A 234 -10.80 -3.13 25.02
CA GLY A 234 -9.99 -2.84 26.21
C GLY A 234 -8.51 -2.52 25.89
N GLY A 235 -8.21 -2.20 24.63
CA GLY A 235 -6.87 -1.85 24.15
C GLY A 235 -6.06 -3.02 23.62
N GLU A 236 -4.84 -2.74 23.14
CA GLU A 236 -3.99 -3.72 22.46
C GLU A 236 -3.61 -4.92 23.34
N ALA A 237 -3.45 -4.69 24.65
CA ALA A 237 -3.17 -5.76 25.61
C ALA A 237 -4.30 -6.82 25.66
N GLN A 238 -5.54 -6.41 25.38
CA GLN A 238 -6.70 -7.30 25.40
C GLN A 238 -6.95 -8.02 24.07
N VAL A 239 -6.22 -7.66 23.01
CA VAL A 239 -6.28 -8.39 21.73
C VAL A 239 -5.69 -9.78 21.92
N GLY A 240 -6.49 -10.80 21.62
CA GLY A 240 -6.12 -12.20 21.77
C GLY A 240 -6.42 -12.81 23.14
N SER A 241 -7.05 -12.08 24.06
CA SER A 241 -7.37 -12.61 25.40
C SER A 241 -8.43 -13.71 25.39
N SER A 242 -9.27 -13.81 24.35
CA SER A 242 -10.25 -14.90 24.19
C SER A 242 -9.61 -16.19 23.70
N VAL A 243 -8.46 -16.13 23.02
CA VAL A 243 -7.70 -17.31 22.61
C VAL A 243 -6.21 -17.08 22.89
N PRO A 244 -5.76 -17.27 24.14
CA PRO A 244 -4.40 -16.95 24.56
C PRO A 244 -3.31 -17.60 23.70
N ALA A 245 -3.60 -18.78 23.16
CA ALA A 245 -2.68 -19.58 22.34
C ALA A 245 -2.28 -18.91 21.01
N ILE A 246 -3.08 -17.99 20.48
CA ILE A 246 -2.77 -17.22 19.24
C ILE A 246 -2.74 -15.71 19.49
N SER A 247 -2.61 -15.31 20.76
CA SER A 247 -2.72 -13.90 21.14
C SER A 247 -1.66 -13.01 20.50
N GLN A 248 -0.41 -13.50 20.43
CA GLN A 248 0.69 -12.80 19.78
C GLN A 248 0.46 -12.69 18.27
N ASP A 249 -0.09 -13.73 17.63
CA ASP A 249 -0.37 -13.75 16.20
C ASP A 249 -1.45 -12.76 15.82
N LEU A 250 -2.52 -12.67 16.62
CA LEU A 250 -3.60 -11.70 16.43
C LEU A 250 -3.12 -10.26 16.60
N ARG A 251 -2.25 -9.99 17.58
CA ARG A 251 -1.64 -8.66 17.75
C ARG A 251 -0.74 -8.32 16.56
N MET A 252 0.03 -9.29 16.06
CA MET A 252 0.86 -9.11 14.88
C MET A 252 0.01 -8.81 13.64
N ALA A 253 -1.05 -9.57 13.40
CA ALA A 253 -2.00 -9.35 12.31
C ALA A 253 -2.67 -7.97 12.42
N ALA A 254 -3.07 -7.55 13.62
CA ALA A 254 -3.61 -6.21 13.86
C ALA A 254 -2.60 -5.10 13.55
N ASN A 255 -1.32 -5.31 13.88
CA ASN A 255 -0.25 -4.37 13.58
C ASN A 255 0.07 -4.30 12.08
N VAL A 256 0.05 -5.43 11.37
CA VAL A 256 0.15 -5.45 9.91
C VAL A 256 -1.04 -4.70 9.30
N ALA A 257 -2.26 -5.00 9.72
CA ALA A 257 -3.45 -4.30 9.24
C ALA A 257 -3.37 -2.79 9.49
N ARG A 258 -2.93 -2.35 10.68
CA ARG A 258 -2.65 -0.93 10.96
C ARG A 258 -1.64 -0.33 10.00
N SER A 259 -0.58 -1.07 9.64
CA SER A 259 0.42 -0.58 8.69
C SER A 259 -0.17 -0.34 7.30
N LEU A 260 -1.10 -1.20 6.85
CA LEU A 260 -1.82 -1.04 5.58
C LEU A 260 -2.86 0.09 5.62
N LEU A 261 -3.40 0.37 6.81
CA LEU A 261 -4.35 1.46 7.04
C LEU A 261 -3.67 2.83 7.17
N ARG A 262 -2.38 2.86 7.52
CA ARG A 262 -1.62 4.11 7.55
C ARG A 262 -1.42 4.56 6.10
N PRO A 263 -1.74 5.82 5.76
CA PRO A 263 -1.32 6.35 4.47
C PRO A 263 0.20 6.19 4.38
N ASP A 264 0.70 5.80 3.19
CA ASP A 264 2.13 5.89 2.83
C ASP A 264 2.53 7.36 3.01
N LEU A 265 2.90 7.70 4.23
CA LEU A 265 3.10 9.07 4.64
C LEU A 265 4.52 9.43 4.20
N PRO A 266 4.69 10.51 3.40
CA PRO A 266 6.02 10.94 3.01
C PRO A 266 6.94 11.09 4.22
N GLN A 267 8.21 10.69 4.05
CA GLN A 267 9.16 10.55 5.16
C GLN A 267 9.28 11.81 6.04
N GLY A 268 9.17 12.99 5.45
CA GLY A 268 9.12 14.28 6.12
C GLY A 268 7.96 14.36 7.10
N PHE A 269 6.72 14.09 6.66
CA PHE A 269 5.56 14.08 7.56
C PHE A 269 5.62 12.94 8.59
N ALA A 270 6.16 11.77 8.22
CA ALA A 270 6.38 10.67 9.17
C ALA A 270 7.36 11.07 10.29
N THR A 271 8.42 11.82 9.94
CA THR A 271 9.37 12.38 10.91
C THR A 271 8.68 13.36 11.85
N LEU A 272 7.83 14.25 11.32
CA LEU A 272 7.07 15.20 12.15
C LEU A 272 6.11 14.50 13.10
N LEU A 273 5.44 13.44 12.65
CA LEU A 273 4.51 12.66 13.47
C LEU A 273 5.24 11.94 14.61
N THR A 274 6.38 11.31 14.28
CA THR A 274 7.19 10.56 15.26
C THR A 274 7.73 11.46 16.37
N HIS A 275 8.02 12.72 16.04
CA HIS A 275 8.48 13.73 17.01
C HIS A 275 7.34 14.57 17.61
N ASN A 276 6.08 14.15 17.44
CA ASN A 276 4.89 14.82 17.97
C ASN A 276 4.75 16.30 17.57
N ARG A 277 5.20 16.67 16.35
CA ARG A 277 5.05 18.03 15.79
C ARG A 277 3.75 18.19 15.01
N ILE A 278 3.25 17.09 14.49
CA ILE A 278 1.90 16.97 13.95
C ILE A 278 1.15 15.87 14.71
N THR A 279 -0.17 15.98 14.73
CA THR A 279 -1.07 15.11 15.48
C THR A 279 -1.83 14.16 14.54
N GLY A 280 -2.66 13.28 15.13
CA GLY A 280 -3.59 12.45 14.35
C GLY A 280 -4.55 13.26 13.46
N ALA A 281 -4.84 14.54 13.79
CA ALA A 281 -5.65 15.40 12.94
C ALA A 281 -5.00 15.63 11.56
N SER A 282 -3.68 15.72 11.51
CA SER A 282 -2.92 15.85 10.27
C SER A 282 -2.99 14.61 9.38
N LEU A 283 -3.23 13.43 9.94
CA LEU A 283 -3.34 12.21 9.14
C LEU A 283 -4.58 12.24 8.25
N ALA A 284 -5.72 12.69 8.77
CA ALA A 284 -6.94 12.82 7.99
C ALA A 284 -6.81 13.89 6.88
N LEU A 285 -6.17 15.01 7.22
CA LEU A 285 -5.81 16.07 6.29
C LEU A 285 -4.93 15.55 5.13
N LEU A 286 -3.83 14.87 5.47
CA LEU A 286 -2.87 14.36 4.50
C LEU A 286 -3.46 13.25 3.65
N ALA A 287 -4.24 12.34 4.25
CA ALA A 287 -4.96 11.30 3.52
C ALA A 287 -5.97 11.86 2.51
N SER A 288 -6.70 12.91 2.88
CA SER A 288 -7.62 13.61 1.97
C SER A 288 -6.88 14.27 0.81
N PHE A 289 -5.75 14.93 1.10
CA PHE A 289 -4.94 15.54 0.06
C PHE A 289 -4.34 14.49 -0.89
N HIS A 290 -3.77 13.40 -0.36
CA HIS A 290 -3.17 12.34 -1.18
C HIS A 290 -4.19 11.64 -2.07
N ASP A 291 -5.40 11.34 -1.57
CA ASP A 291 -6.48 10.77 -2.41
C ASP A 291 -6.82 11.69 -3.59
N TRP A 292 -6.94 13.00 -3.32
CA TRP A 292 -7.16 13.97 -4.38
C TRP A 292 -5.96 14.05 -5.34
N HIS A 293 -4.74 14.13 -4.81
CA HIS A 293 -3.52 14.28 -5.60
C HIS A 293 -3.28 13.10 -6.54
N ASP A 294 -3.38 11.87 -6.02
CA ASP A 294 -3.20 10.63 -6.78
C ASP A 294 -4.25 10.49 -7.90
N ARG A 295 -5.49 10.91 -7.64
CA ARG A 295 -6.59 10.86 -8.62
C ARG A 295 -6.33 11.75 -9.82
N TYR A 296 -5.67 12.90 -9.62
CA TYR A 296 -5.48 13.93 -10.64
C TYR A 296 -4.01 14.11 -11.06
N LEU A 297 -3.12 13.20 -10.64
CA LEU A 297 -1.69 13.27 -10.95
C LEU A 297 -1.42 13.13 -12.46
N LEU A 298 -2.16 12.23 -13.13
CA LEU A 298 -2.01 11.92 -14.55
C LEU A 298 -2.96 12.72 -15.46
N VAL A 299 -3.65 13.72 -14.91
CA VAL A 299 -4.50 14.61 -15.71
C VAL A 299 -3.60 15.72 -16.26
N ASP A 300 -3.44 15.73 -17.58
CA ASP A 300 -2.54 16.66 -18.28
C ASP A 300 -3.09 18.09 -18.32
N ASP A 301 -4.40 18.25 -18.48
CA ASP A 301 -5.06 19.55 -18.54
C ASP A 301 -5.51 20.02 -17.14
N PRO A 302 -4.92 21.09 -16.58
CA PRO A 302 -5.31 21.64 -15.28
C PRO A 302 -6.78 22.08 -15.21
N SER A 303 -7.41 22.39 -16.34
CA SER A 303 -8.83 22.81 -16.42
C SER A 303 -9.79 21.74 -15.87
N HIS A 304 -9.41 20.47 -16.00
CA HIS A 304 -10.20 19.31 -15.55
C HIS A 304 -9.91 18.89 -14.11
N ILE A 305 -8.98 19.55 -13.42
CA ILE A 305 -8.62 19.22 -12.05
C ILE A 305 -9.49 20.07 -11.11
N PRO A 306 -10.39 19.45 -10.31
CA PRO A 306 -11.20 20.19 -9.37
C PRO A 306 -10.34 20.67 -8.21
N VAL A 307 -10.77 21.76 -7.58
CA VAL A 307 -9.99 22.33 -6.48
C VAL A 307 -10.14 21.48 -5.23
N TRP A 308 -9.02 21.19 -4.57
CA TRP A 308 -9.06 20.53 -3.28
C TRP A 308 -9.52 21.48 -2.17
N ARG A 309 -10.44 21.00 -1.35
CA ARG A 309 -10.95 21.68 -0.16
C ARG A 309 -11.07 20.66 0.96
N TYR A 310 -10.72 21.06 2.17
CA TYR A 310 -10.76 20.20 3.34
C TYR A 310 -11.27 20.98 4.55
N THR A 311 -12.17 20.34 5.29
CA THR A 311 -12.69 20.85 6.56
C THR A 311 -12.16 19.96 7.67
N ALA A 312 -11.31 20.52 8.53
CA ALA A 312 -10.74 19.77 9.64
C ALA A 312 -11.81 19.46 10.69
N ALA A 313 -11.93 18.18 11.03
CA ALA A 313 -12.84 17.74 12.10
C ALA A 313 -12.34 18.13 13.51
N HIS A 314 -11.04 18.42 13.63
CA HIS A 314 -10.38 18.78 14.89
C HIS A 314 -9.56 20.06 14.70
N PRO A 315 -9.35 20.86 15.76
CA PRO A 315 -8.49 22.03 15.70
C PRO A 315 -7.06 21.65 15.30
N LEU A 316 -6.53 22.32 14.28
CA LEU A 316 -5.13 22.18 13.87
C LEU A 316 -4.22 23.06 14.74
N ASN A 317 -3.04 22.56 15.10
CA ASN A 317 -2.00 23.35 15.73
C ASN A 317 -1.36 24.35 14.72
N PRO A 318 -0.56 25.33 15.15
CA PRO A 318 0.01 26.34 14.25
C PRO A 318 0.83 25.77 13.08
N VAL A 319 1.64 24.72 13.31
CA VAL A 319 2.44 24.07 12.26
C VAL A 319 1.53 23.32 11.29
N GLU A 320 0.54 22.60 11.80
CA GLU A 320 -0.46 21.89 10.99
C GLU A 320 -1.29 22.84 10.12
N LYS A 321 -1.60 24.04 10.63
CA LYS A 321 -2.22 25.11 9.82
C LYS A 321 -1.31 25.55 8.68
N CYS A 322 -0.01 25.72 8.91
CA CYS A 322 0.93 26.03 7.83
C CYS A 322 0.99 24.91 6.79
N ILE A 323 1.01 23.64 7.22
CA ILE A 323 0.96 22.47 6.33
C ILE A 323 -0.32 22.48 5.50
N PHE A 324 -1.49 22.65 6.13
CA PHE A 324 -2.77 22.76 5.42
C PHE A 324 -2.74 23.86 4.36
N VAL A 325 -2.22 25.05 4.69
CA VAL A 325 -2.11 26.17 3.75
C VAL A 325 -1.15 25.84 2.60
N ALA A 326 -0.03 25.15 2.85
CA ALA A 326 0.88 24.72 1.80
C ALA A 326 0.23 23.69 0.86
N LEU A 327 -0.47 22.69 1.39
CA LEU A 327 -1.26 21.74 0.59
C LEU A 327 -2.31 22.47 -0.25
N LEU A 328 -3.00 23.45 0.33
CA LEU A 328 -3.97 24.28 -0.38
C LEU A 328 -3.31 25.08 -1.53
N CYS A 329 -2.15 25.72 -1.27
CA CYS A 329 -1.36 26.39 -2.31
C CYS A 329 -1.01 25.43 -3.45
N LEU A 330 -0.53 24.23 -3.11
CA LEU A 330 -0.12 23.23 -4.10
C LEU A 330 -1.31 22.79 -4.95
N ALA A 331 -2.45 22.50 -4.32
CA ALA A 331 -3.66 22.11 -5.02
C ALA A 331 -4.19 23.21 -5.95
N ASP A 332 -4.24 24.45 -5.46
CA ASP A 332 -4.62 25.60 -6.27
C ASP A 332 -3.66 25.70 -7.47
N ASP A 333 -2.34 25.63 -7.26
CA ASP A 333 -1.34 25.77 -8.32
C ASP A 333 -1.38 24.67 -9.42
N VAL A 334 -1.74 23.43 -9.08
CA VAL A 334 -1.81 22.34 -10.08
C VAL A 334 -3.17 22.24 -10.75
N SER A 335 -4.20 22.86 -10.19
CA SER A 335 -5.55 22.92 -10.77
C SER A 335 -5.74 24.14 -11.66
N HIS A 336 -6.95 24.28 -12.23
CA HIS A 336 -7.37 25.43 -13.04
C HIS A 336 -7.21 26.76 -12.30
N MET A 337 -7.26 26.74 -10.96
CA MET A 337 -7.03 27.92 -10.13
C MET A 337 -5.63 28.49 -10.34
N GLY A 338 -4.62 27.64 -10.48
CA GLY A 338 -3.23 28.07 -10.65
C GLY A 338 -2.99 28.92 -11.90
N LEU A 339 -3.86 28.79 -12.92
CA LEU A 339 -3.81 29.54 -14.16
C LEU A 339 -4.76 30.75 -14.18
N HIS A 340 -5.63 30.88 -13.18
CA HIS A 340 -6.65 31.92 -13.17
C HIS A 340 -6.03 33.32 -12.93
N PRO A 341 -6.43 34.37 -13.67
CA PRO A 341 -5.89 35.73 -13.49
C PRO A 341 -6.04 36.27 -12.06
N ALA A 342 -7.12 35.90 -11.38
CA ALA A 342 -7.37 36.25 -9.98
C ALA A 342 -6.56 35.43 -8.95
N ALA A 343 -5.56 34.65 -9.35
CA ALA A 343 -4.76 33.82 -8.45
C ALA A 343 -4.16 34.57 -7.26
N VAL A 344 -3.81 35.84 -7.43
CA VAL A 344 -3.33 36.68 -6.32
C VAL A 344 -4.35 36.78 -5.16
N ILE A 345 -5.65 36.79 -5.46
CA ILE A 345 -6.73 37.05 -4.49
C ILE A 345 -6.96 35.85 -3.57
N PHE A 346 -6.98 34.63 -4.13
CA PHE A 346 -7.19 33.43 -3.33
C PHE A 346 -5.88 32.85 -2.79
N ARG A 347 -4.79 32.91 -3.56
CA ARG A 347 -3.48 32.39 -3.13
C ARG A 347 -2.84 33.27 -2.07
N GLN A 348 -3.13 34.58 -2.04
CA GLN A 348 -2.66 35.53 -1.02
C GLN A 348 -1.22 35.31 -0.54
N PRO A 349 -0.25 35.16 -1.46
CA PRO A 349 1.06 34.63 -1.11
C PRO A 349 1.82 35.46 -0.09
N ARG A 350 1.68 36.78 -0.14
CA ARG A 350 2.25 37.68 0.86
C ARG A 350 1.70 37.40 2.26
N LYS A 351 0.38 37.30 2.41
CA LYS A 351 -0.26 37.00 3.70
C LYS A 351 0.12 35.60 4.21
N ARG A 352 0.20 34.61 3.31
CA ARG A 352 0.62 33.24 3.67
C ARG A 352 2.11 33.17 4.02
N ALA A 353 2.96 34.00 3.41
CA ALA A 353 4.35 34.18 3.81
C ALA A 353 4.47 34.84 5.19
N GLU A 354 3.67 35.88 5.46
CA GLU A 354 3.57 36.54 6.77
C GLU A 354 3.09 35.57 7.87
N MET A 355 2.17 34.67 7.54
CA MET A 355 1.77 33.58 8.43
C MET A 355 2.95 32.68 8.83
N LEU A 356 3.86 32.35 7.92
CA LEU A 356 5.05 31.55 8.26
C LEU A 356 5.94 32.28 9.26
N TRP A 357 6.18 33.58 9.06
CA TRP A 357 6.96 34.38 10.01
C TRP A 357 6.35 34.42 11.41
N ALA A 358 5.02 34.37 11.49
CA ALA A 358 4.26 34.46 12.73
C ALA A 358 4.24 33.18 13.58
N VAL A 359 4.77 32.05 13.08
CA VAL A 359 4.81 30.78 13.85
C VAL A 359 6.22 30.55 14.40
N PRO A 360 6.50 30.81 15.69
CA PRO A 360 7.85 30.76 16.24
C PRO A 360 8.49 29.37 16.15
N ASN A 361 7.70 28.33 16.37
CA ASN A 361 8.18 26.93 16.40
C ASN A 361 8.84 26.50 15.09
N LEU A 362 8.42 27.05 13.94
CA LEU A 362 9.05 26.76 12.65
C LEU A 362 10.53 27.12 12.65
N TRP A 363 10.92 28.14 13.40
CA TRP A 363 12.26 28.73 13.35
C TRP A 363 13.18 28.22 14.46
N THR A 364 12.62 27.76 15.57
CA THR A 364 13.39 27.32 16.75
C THR A 364 13.57 25.81 16.83
N ASP A 365 12.71 25.04 16.16
CA ASP A 365 12.71 23.58 16.24
C ASP A 365 13.50 22.94 15.09
N ALA A 366 14.61 22.28 15.42
CA ALA A 366 15.45 21.61 14.45
C ALA A 366 14.71 20.50 13.66
N VAL A 367 13.70 19.86 14.24
CA VAL A 367 12.90 18.82 13.57
C VAL A 367 12.07 19.41 12.41
N LEU A 368 11.73 20.69 12.49
CA LEU A 368 10.93 21.38 11.48
C LEU A 368 11.75 21.95 10.32
N ARG A 369 13.08 21.80 10.32
CA ARG A 369 13.98 22.33 9.28
C ARG A 369 13.53 22.01 7.85
N ASP A 370 13.40 20.73 7.53
CA ASP A 370 13.02 20.29 6.18
C ASP A 370 11.56 20.71 5.88
N CYS A 371 10.69 20.73 6.91
CA CYS A 371 9.31 21.20 6.76
C CYS A 371 9.25 22.68 6.38
N VAL A 372 10.06 23.54 7.01
CA VAL A 372 10.11 24.97 6.70
C VAL A 372 10.57 25.22 5.27
N VAL A 373 11.57 24.49 4.79
CA VAL A 373 12.02 24.59 3.39
C VAL A 373 10.89 24.20 2.43
N TRP A 374 10.18 23.10 2.72
CA TRP A 374 9.03 22.69 1.92
C TRP A 374 7.90 23.73 1.95
N LEU A 375 7.50 24.21 3.13
CA LEU A 375 6.48 25.25 3.32
C LEU A 375 6.83 26.51 2.54
N TRP A 376 8.06 27.00 2.68
CA TRP A 376 8.53 28.19 1.97
C TRP A 376 8.47 28.01 0.47
N MET A 377 8.98 26.89 -0.06
CA MET A 377 8.96 26.66 -1.51
C MET A 377 7.52 26.66 -2.02
N VAL A 378 6.64 25.83 -1.44
CA VAL A 378 5.26 25.68 -1.90
C VAL A 378 4.45 26.98 -1.74
N ILE A 379 4.60 27.70 -0.64
CA ILE A 379 3.81 28.91 -0.34
C ILE A 379 4.32 30.15 -1.08
N THR A 380 5.63 30.26 -1.32
CA THR A 380 6.19 31.50 -1.87
C THR A 380 6.49 31.42 -3.35
N THR A 381 6.48 30.23 -3.95
CA THR A 381 6.74 30.05 -5.38
C THR A 381 5.47 29.52 -6.07
N PRO A 382 4.57 30.41 -6.54
CA PRO A 382 3.32 30.02 -7.21
C PRO A 382 3.61 29.49 -8.60
N ARG A 383 2.62 28.86 -9.24
CA ARG A 383 2.74 28.47 -10.65
C ARG A 383 2.94 29.68 -11.55
N ASN A 384 2.15 30.75 -11.34
CA ASN A 384 2.26 31.99 -12.10
C ASN A 384 3.41 32.86 -11.56
N PRO A 385 4.49 33.07 -12.34
CA PRO A 385 5.59 33.93 -11.93
C PRO A 385 5.09 35.36 -11.64
N GLY A 386 5.69 36.03 -10.67
CA GLY A 386 5.37 37.42 -10.32
C GLY A 386 4.23 37.61 -9.30
N LEU A 387 3.43 36.59 -8.99
CA LEU A 387 2.39 36.70 -7.95
C LEU A 387 2.94 36.94 -6.54
N THR A 388 4.18 36.49 -6.28
CA THR A 388 4.86 36.74 -5.00
C THR A 388 6.04 37.66 -5.25
N PRO A 389 6.11 38.82 -4.58
CA PRO A 389 7.25 39.72 -4.73
C PRO A 389 8.56 39.02 -4.35
N LEU A 390 9.61 39.20 -5.16
CA LEU A 390 10.93 38.60 -4.93
C LEU A 390 11.49 38.95 -3.54
N ARG A 391 11.24 40.18 -3.06
CA ARG A 391 11.62 40.60 -1.70
C ARG A 391 11.05 39.71 -0.59
N VAL A 392 9.84 39.19 -0.77
CA VAL A 392 9.18 38.30 0.21
C VAL A 392 9.82 36.91 0.16
N GLN A 393 10.06 36.39 -1.05
CA GLN A 393 10.71 35.10 -1.27
C GLN A 393 12.12 35.09 -0.68
N ARG A 394 12.93 36.12 -1.01
CA ARG A 394 14.29 36.31 -0.49
C ARG A 394 14.31 36.51 1.01
N GLY A 395 13.43 37.36 1.56
CA GLY A 395 13.36 37.61 3.00
C GLY A 395 13.08 36.35 3.82
N LEU A 396 12.20 35.46 3.36
CA LEU A 396 11.98 34.17 4.01
C LEU A 396 13.19 33.25 3.86
N TRP A 397 13.79 33.17 2.68
CA TRP A 397 14.98 32.34 2.44
C TRP A 397 16.18 32.78 3.30
N ASP A 398 16.41 34.08 3.40
CA ASP A 398 17.48 34.63 4.24
C ASP A 398 17.26 34.30 5.71
N ARG A 399 16.00 34.31 6.16
CA ARG A 399 15.64 33.87 7.52
C ARG A 399 15.89 32.38 7.71
N ILE A 400 15.46 31.54 6.76
CA ILE A 400 15.73 30.10 6.77
C ILE A 400 17.24 29.85 6.89
N ARG A 401 18.05 30.51 6.07
CA ARG A 401 19.52 30.40 6.12
C ARG A 401 20.15 30.86 7.44
N LYS A 402 19.53 31.80 8.14
CA LYS A 402 20.05 32.36 9.41
C LYS A 402 19.65 31.54 10.63
N GLU A 403 18.36 31.18 10.71
CA GLU A 403 17.74 30.64 11.92
C GLU A 403 17.67 29.11 11.91
N VAL A 404 17.55 28.50 10.72
CA VAL A 404 17.48 27.04 10.61
C VAL A 404 18.91 26.49 10.51
N SER A 405 19.47 26.17 11.68
CA SER A 405 20.86 25.74 11.86
C SER A 405 21.30 24.65 10.88
N GLY A 406 22.40 24.90 10.16
CA GLY A 406 23.07 23.98 9.22
C GLY A 406 23.72 24.69 8.04
N ASP A 407 24.53 23.97 7.26
CA ASP A 407 25.16 24.43 6.01
C ASP A 407 24.16 24.64 4.85
N LEU A 408 23.02 25.27 5.12
CA LEU A 408 22.06 25.70 4.10
C LEU A 408 22.67 26.66 3.07
N ARG A 409 23.84 27.25 3.37
CA ARG A 409 24.61 28.09 2.46
C ARG A 409 25.17 27.33 1.26
N ALA A 410 25.35 26.01 1.40
CA ALA A 410 25.86 25.13 0.35
C ALA A 410 24.77 24.27 -0.30
N TRP A 411 23.49 24.54 -0.02
CA TRP A 411 22.40 23.77 -0.61
C TRP A 411 22.25 24.11 -2.08
N GLU A 412 22.41 23.10 -2.91
CA GLU A 412 22.06 23.12 -4.32
C GLU A 412 20.58 22.75 -4.48
N TRP A 413 20.11 22.82 -5.73
CA TRP A 413 18.74 22.41 -6.05
C TRP A 413 18.46 20.95 -5.63
N ALA A 414 19.45 20.06 -5.72
CA ALA A 414 19.30 18.65 -5.37
C ALA A 414 18.89 18.43 -3.91
N GLU A 415 19.45 19.19 -2.97
CA GLU A 415 19.07 19.11 -1.55
C GLU A 415 17.65 19.62 -1.32
N VAL A 416 17.26 20.70 -2.00
CA VAL A 416 15.90 21.23 -1.92
C VAL A 416 14.91 20.22 -2.50
N GLU A 417 15.18 19.66 -3.68
CA GLU A 417 14.34 18.65 -4.30
C GLU A 417 14.18 17.42 -3.41
N ARG A 418 15.26 16.96 -2.78
CA ARG A 418 15.22 15.86 -1.79
C ARG A 418 14.25 16.19 -0.66
N VAL A 419 14.29 17.41 -0.13
CA VAL A 419 13.34 17.85 0.90
C VAL A 419 11.91 17.83 0.36
N LEU A 420 11.66 18.39 -0.82
CA LEU A 420 10.32 18.43 -1.39
C LEU A 420 9.74 17.02 -1.58
N ARG A 421 10.55 16.08 -2.08
CA ARG A 421 10.19 14.65 -2.22
C ARG A 421 9.97 13.95 -0.88
N GLY A 422 10.61 14.42 0.19
CA GLY A 422 10.34 13.97 1.55
C GLY A 422 8.95 14.36 2.05
N PHE A 423 8.32 15.38 1.48
CA PHE A 423 6.94 15.81 1.78
C PHE A 423 6.04 15.54 0.56
N VAL A 424 5.47 16.56 -0.06
CA VAL A 424 4.73 16.42 -1.32
C VAL A 424 5.52 17.09 -2.44
N PHE A 425 5.84 16.32 -3.48
CA PHE A 425 6.49 16.78 -4.69
C PHE A 425 5.59 16.51 -5.90
N ASP A 426 5.21 17.56 -6.63
CA ASP A 426 4.48 17.44 -7.88
C ASP A 426 5.40 17.80 -9.05
N GLY A 427 5.66 16.83 -9.94
CA GLY A 427 6.56 17.02 -11.07
C GLY A 427 6.18 18.17 -12.00
N ARG A 428 4.88 18.51 -12.07
CA ARG A 428 4.38 19.65 -12.88
C ARG A 428 4.85 20.99 -12.34
N ARG A 429 5.34 21.04 -11.10
CA ARG A 429 5.84 22.26 -10.43
C ARG A 429 7.37 22.35 -10.40
N ALA A 430 8.07 21.25 -10.66
CA ALA A 430 9.51 21.13 -10.49
C ALA A 430 10.30 22.26 -11.17
N GLY A 431 10.05 22.51 -12.45
CA GLY A 431 10.77 23.56 -13.20
C GLY A 431 10.52 24.98 -12.67
N VAL A 432 9.32 25.27 -12.14
CA VAL A 432 9.02 26.57 -11.53
C VAL A 432 9.75 26.74 -10.21
N TRP A 433 9.82 25.68 -9.40
CA TRP A 433 10.55 25.66 -8.15
C TRP A 433 12.06 25.81 -8.36
N GLU A 434 12.63 25.01 -9.26
CA GLU A 434 14.05 25.07 -9.62
C GLU A 434 14.43 26.45 -10.16
N GLY A 435 13.67 26.96 -11.13
CA GLY A 435 13.94 28.28 -11.72
C GLY A 435 13.83 29.42 -10.68
N THR A 436 12.93 29.31 -9.72
CA THR A 436 12.81 30.31 -8.64
C THR A 436 13.97 30.19 -7.66
N PHE A 437 14.33 28.98 -7.25
CA PHE A 437 15.49 28.72 -6.39
C PHE A 437 16.77 29.27 -7.01
N GLY A 438 17.00 28.99 -8.30
CA GLY A 438 18.15 29.50 -9.05
C GLY A 438 18.25 31.03 -9.01
N ARG A 439 17.15 31.77 -9.25
CA ARG A 439 17.12 33.25 -9.18
C ARG A 439 17.40 33.81 -7.78
N MET A 440 17.09 33.04 -6.73
CA MET A 440 17.34 33.46 -5.36
C MET A 440 18.79 33.22 -4.93
N VAL A 441 19.39 32.12 -5.37
CA VAL A 441 20.77 31.74 -5.01
C VAL A 441 21.81 32.44 -5.87
N ARG A 442 21.56 32.61 -7.18
CA ARG A 442 22.52 33.20 -8.12
C ARG A 442 22.58 34.73 -8.10
N GLY A 443 21.66 35.38 -7.39
CA GLY A 443 21.70 36.83 -7.23
C GLY A 443 21.58 37.60 -8.55
N ASP A 444 20.81 37.09 -9.52
CA ASP A 444 20.55 37.84 -10.75
C ASP A 444 19.89 39.18 -10.39
N GLY A 445 20.70 40.22 -10.51
CA GLY A 445 20.35 41.63 -10.38
C GLY A 445 19.51 42.08 -11.56
N GLY A 446 18.29 41.54 -11.65
CA GLY A 446 17.27 42.10 -12.52
C GLY A 446 16.92 43.50 -12.01
N VAL A 447 17.49 44.50 -12.67
CA VAL A 447 17.10 45.91 -12.61
C VAL A 447 15.58 45.98 -12.77
N GLU A 448 14.88 46.43 -11.72
CA GLU A 448 13.49 46.87 -11.83
C GLU A 448 13.49 48.18 -12.63
N GLY A 449 12.88 48.13 -13.82
CA GLY A 449 12.41 49.29 -14.56
C GLY A 449 10.89 49.38 -14.46
#